data_AF-A0A376LB35-F1
#
_entry.id   AF-A0A376LB35-F1
#
_cell.length_a   1.000
_cell.length_b   1.000
_cell.length_c   1.000
_cell.angle_alpha   90.00
_cell.angle_beta   90.00
_cell.angle_gamma   90.00
#
_symmetry.space_group_name_H-M   'P 1'
#
loop_
_entity.id
_entity.type
_entity.pdbx_description
1 polymer ?
#
loop_
_entity_poly.entity_id
_entity_poly.type
_entity_poly.pdbx_seq_one_letter_code
_entity_poly.pdbx_strand_id
1 'polypeptide(L)'
;MWTSGTGVNKDQEENGYAYIKKQCMHCVDPNCVSVCPVSALKKDPKTGIVHYDKDVCTGCRYCMVACPYNVPKYDYNNPFGALHKCELCNQKGVERLDKGGLPGCVEVCPAGAVIFGTREELMAEAKKRLALKPGSEYHYPRQTLKSGDTYLHTVPKYYPHLYGEKEGGGTQVLVLTGVPYENLDLPKLDDLSTGARSENIQHTLYKGMMLPLAVLAGLTVLVRRNTKNDHHDGGDDHES
;
A
#
# COMPACT_ATOMS: atom_id res chain seq x y z
N MET A 1 -10.56 4.81 16.25
CA MET A 1 -10.24 4.83 17.69
C MET A 1 -10.37 3.41 18.14
N TRP A 2 -9.36 2.89 18.82
CA TRP A 2 -9.40 1.58 19.47
C TRP A 2 -9.60 1.78 20.97
N THR A 3 -10.33 0.87 21.62
CA THR A 3 -10.62 0.90 23.05
C THR A 3 -10.63 -0.52 23.62
N SER A 4 -10.17 -0.67 24.85
CA SER A 4 -10.17 -1.90 25.64
C SER A 4 -10.67 -1.63 27.05
N GLY A 5 -11.50 -2.52 27.60
CA GLY A 5 -12.05 -2.40 28.96
C GLY A 5 -12.75 -1.06 29.19
N THR A 6 -12.36 -0.35 30.26
CA THR A 6 -12.95 0.96 30.61
C THR A 6 -12.46 2.12 29.71
N GLY A 7 -11.41 1.93 28.92
CA GLY A 7 -10.94 2.94 27.97
C GLY A 7 -10.46 4.25 28.59
N VAL A 8 -9.90 4.22 29.81
CA VAL A 8 -9.44 5.41 30.55
C VAL A 8 -7.96 5.74 30.29
N ASN A 9 -7.15 4.74 29.92
CA ASN A 9 -5.71 4.90 29.77
C ASN A 9 -5.28 5.12 28.32
N LYS A 10 -4.73 6.28 27.99
CA LYS A 10 -4.24 6.53 26.63
C LYS A 10 -3.05 5.63 26.29
N ASP A 11 -3.07 5.05 25.09
CA ASP A 11 -1.99 4.26 24.49
C ASP A 11 -1.55 3.05 25.36
N GLN A 12 -2.52 2.39 26.00
CA GLN A 12 -2.30 1.18 26.81
C GLN A 12 -3.23 0.04 26.37
N GLU A 13 -2.75 -1.21 26.47
CA GLU A 13 -3.51 -2.40 26.06
C GLU A 13 -4.67 -2.73 27.02
N GLU A 14 -4.46 -2.52 28.32
CA GLU A 14 -5.45 -2.79 29.36
C GLU A 14 -6.18 -1.50 29.77
N ASN A 15 -7.51 -1.56 29.78
CA ASN A 15 -8.38 -0.42 30.13
C ASN A 15 -8.02 0.87 29.35
N GLY A 16 -7.52 0.71 28.12
CA GLY A 16 -6.93 1.82 27.38
C GLY A 16 -7.61 2.15 26.07
N TYR A 17 -7.15 3.25 25.46
CA TYR A 17 -7.63 3.75 24.17
C TYR A 17 -6.49 4.29 23.33
N ALA A 18 -6.61 4.21 22.01
CA ALA A 18 -5.60 4.76 21.11
C ALA A 18 -6.25 5.36 19.84
N TYR A 19 -5.60 6.40 19.32
CA TYR A 19 -6.01 7.07 18.09
C TYR A 19 -5.04 6.76 16.95
N ILE A 20 -5.58 6.64 15.75
CA ILE A 20 -4.80 6.54 14.52
C ILE A 20 -5.43 7.41 13.45
N LYS A 21 -4.61 8.16 12.73
CA LYS A 21 -5.01 8.82 11.49
C LYS A 21 -4.80 7.85 10.33
N LYS A 22 -5.90 7.34 9.76
CA LYS A 22 -5.85 6.49 8.57
C LYS A 22 -5.80 7.35 7.31
N GLN A 23 -4.90 7.00 6.39
CA GLN A 23 -4.73 7.67 5.10
C GLN A 23 -4.09 6.71 4.09
N CYS A 24 -3.94 7.14 2.84
CA CYS A 24 -3.13 6.39 1.88
C CYS A 24 -1.71 6.26 2.40
N MET A 25 -1.19 5.03 2.40
CA MET A 25 0.18 4.75 2.83
C MET A 25 1.23 5.14 1.78
N HIS A 26 0.79 5.47 0.55
CA HIS A 26 1.67 5.81 -0.57
C HIS A 26 2.78 4.77 -0.70
N CYS A 27 2.40 3.51 -0.92
CA CYS A 27 3.32 2.38 -0.85
C CYS A 27 4.54 2.57 -1.77
N VAL A 28 5.69 2.10 -1.32
CA VAL A 28 6.90 2.02 -2.15
C VAL A 28 6.64 1.07 -3.32
N ASP A 29 5.95 -0.02 -3.08
CA ASP A 29 5.48 -0.96 -4.10
C ASP A 29 3.94 -1.05 -4.09
N PRO A 30 3.24 -0.14 -4.80
CA PRO A 30 1.80 0.02 -4.69
C PRO A 30 1.01 -0.99 -5.52
N ASN A 31 0.44 -2.01 -4.86
CA ASN A 31 -0.51 -2.96 -5.46
C ASN A 31 -1.64 -2.28 -6.27
N CYS A 32 -2.11 -1.11 -5.84
CA CYS A 32 -3.18 -0.39 -6.53
C CYS A 32 -2.76 0.15 -7.90
N VAL A 33 -1.46 0.44 -8.09
CA VAL A 33 -0.88 0.78 -9.40
C VAL A 33 -0.74 -0.48 -10.23
N SER A 34 -0.14 -1.54 -9.65
CA SER A 34 0.14 -2.80 -10.38
C SER A 34 -1.14 -3.48 -10.90
N VAL A 35 -2.25 -3.39 -10.17
CA VAL A 35 -3.53 -4.00 -10.57
C VAL A 35 -4.34 -3.16 -11.56
N CYS A 36 -3.98 -1.89 -11.79
CA CYS A 36 -4.81 -0.98 -12.58
C CYS A 36 -4.61 -1.25 -14.09
N PRO A 37 -5.61 -1.79 -14.81
CA PRO A 37 -5.43 -2.24 -16.19
C PRO A 37 -5.26 -1.08 -17.18
N VAL A 38 -5.67 0.13 -16.79
CA VAL A 38 -5.63 1.34 -17.63
C VAL A 38 -4.61 2.36 -17.12
N SER A 39 -3.79 1.99 -16.12
CA SER A 39 -2.80 2.88 -15.52
C SER A 39 -3.35 4.23 -15.04
N ALA A 40 -4.60 4.27 -14.57
CA ALA A 40 -5.20 5.45 -13.95
C ALA A 40 -4.58 5.78 -12.59
N LEU A 41 -3.88 4.83 -11.96
CA LEU A 41 -3.06 5.07 -10.77
C LEU A 41 -1.59 4.98 -11.16
N LYS A 42 -0.79 5.97 -10.78
CA LYS A 42 0.65 6.02 -11.10
C LYS A 42 1.44 6.49 -9.89
N LYS A 43 2.61 5.90 -9.67
CA LYS A 43 3.57 6.39 -8.67
C LYS A 43 4.52 7.37 -9.34
N ASP A 44 4.64 8.57 -8.78
CA ASP A 44 5.64 9.53 -9.20
C ASP A 44 7.04 9.03 -8.78
N PRO A 45 8.00 8.95 -9.71
CA PRO A 45 9.31 8.34 -9.44
C PRO A 45 10.20 9.19 -8.53
N LYS A 46 9.94 10.50 -8.41
CA LYS A 46 10.77 11.43 -7.64
C LYS A 46 10.28 11.60 -6.20
N THR A 47 8.98 11.82 -6.04
CA THR A 47 8.31 12.10 -4.77
C THR A 47 7.74 10.83 -4.12
N GLY A 48 7.50 9.78 -4.93
CA GLY A 48 6.84 8.55 -4.50
C GLY A 48 5.35 8.72 -4.21
N ILE A 49 4.75 9.87 -4.54
CA ILE A 49 3.30 10.07 -4.42
C ILE A 49 2.61 9.13 -5.40
N VAL A 50 1.53 8.50 -4.96
CA VAL A 50 0.69 7.67 -5.83
C VAL A 50 -0.46 8.58 -6.23
N HIS A 51 -0.54 8.93 -7.50
CA HIS A 51 -1.57 9.80 -8.08
C HIS A 51 -2.72 8.98 -8.66
N TYR A 52 -3.88 9.61 -8.75
CA TYR A 52 -5.06 9.08 -9.42
C TYR A 52 -5.51 10.03 -10.53
N ASP A 53 -5.68 9.49 -11.73
CA ASP A 53 -6.22 10.20 -12.88
C ASP A 53 -7.65 9.73 -13.15
N LYS A 54 -8.61 10.62 -12.87
CA LYS A 54 -10.04 10.35 -13.10
C LYS A 54 -10.40 10.29 -14.58
N ASP A 55 -9.66 10.98 -15.45
CA ASP A 55 -9.98 11.09 -16.88
C ASP A 55 -9.62 9.80 -17.62
N VAL A 56 -8.76 8.97 -17.03
CA VAL A 56 -8.35 7.65 -17.55
C VAL A 56 -9.13 6.50 -16.86
N CYS A 57 -9.72 6.75 -15.70
CA CYS A 57 -10.30 5.70 -14.88
C CYS A 57 -11.59 5.12 -15.47
N THR A 58 -11.66 3.79 -15.57
CA THR A 58 -12.86 3.06 -16.03
C THR A 58 -13.79 2.59 -14.90
N GLY A 59 -13.47 2.90 -13.64
CA GLY A 59 -14.30 2.50 -12.50
C GLY A 59 -14.33 1.00 -12.21
N CYS A 60 -13.35 0.21 -12.68
CA CYS A 60 -13.30 -1.25 -12.46
C CYS A 60 -13.08 -1.68 -10.99
N ARG A 61 -12.65 -0.76 -10.11
CA ARG A 61 -12.48 -0.95 -8.65
C ARG A 61 -11.47 -2.03 -8.21
N TYR A 62 -10.66 -2.59 -9.12
CA TYR A 62 -9.62 -3.56 -8.75
C TYR A 62 -8.62 -3.00 -7.73
N CYS A 63 -8.33 -1.69 -7.81
CA CYS A 63 -7.50 -1.01 -6.83
C CYS A 63 -8.08 -1.00 -5.40
N MET A 64 -9.41 -1.08 -5.22
CA MET A 64 -10.04 -1.19 -3.90
C MET A 64 -9.77 -2.57 -3.29
N VAL A 65 -9.84 -3.61 -4.13
CA VAL A 65 -9.60 -5.01 -3.72
C VAL A 65 -8.11 -5.24 -3.45
N ALA A 66 -7.23 -4.71 -4.29
CA ALA A 66 -5.79 -4.94 -4.19
C ALA A 66 -5.10 -4.12 -3.08
N CYS A 67 -5.72 -3.02 -2.61
CA CYS A 67 -5.13 -2.19 -1.58
C CYS A 67 -5.28 -2.86 -0.21
N PRO A 68 -4.18 -3.30 0.44
CA PRO A 68 -4.28 -3.97 1.74
C PRO A 68 -4.83 -3.06 2.84
N TYR A 69 -4.69 -1.75 2.65
CA TYR A 69 -5.17 -0.71 3.58
C TYR A 69 -6.62 -0.27 3.32
N ASN A 70 -7.30 -0.84 2.32
CA ASN A 70 -8.67 -0.50 1.95
C ASN A 70 -8.88 1.02 1.74
N VAL A 71 -7.90 1.69 1.11
CA VAL A 71 -7.86 3.17 1.01
C VAL A 71 -8.65 3.72 -0.18
N PRO A 72 -8.48 3.25 -1.43
CA PRO A 72 -9.29 3.74 -2.53
C PRO A 72 -10.77 3.51 -2.25
N LYS A 73 -11.58 4.56 -2.36
CA LYS A 73 -13.04 4.48 -2.20
C LYS A 73 -13.72 4.99 -3.46
N TYR A 74 -14.72 4.26 -3.91
CA TYR A 74 -15.51 4.63 -5.09
C TYR A 74 -16.72 5.44 -4.65
N ASP A 75 -17.02 6.51 -5.39
CA ASP A 75 -18.23 7.29 -5.21
C ASP A 75 -19.42 6.61 -5.90
N TYR A 76 -20.16 5.80 -5.13
CA TYR A 76 -21.30 5.02 -5.64
C TYR A 76 -22.53 5.88 -5.97
N ASN A 77 -22.61 7.09 -5.43
CA ASN A 77 -23.78 7.96 -5.60
C ASN A 77 -23.65 8.89 -6.82
N ASN A 78 -22.49 8.90 -7.45
CA ASN A 78 -22.21 9.68 -8.64
C ASN A 78 -22.36 8.81 -9.90
N PRO A 79 -23.23 9.19 -10.86
CA PRO A 79 -23.37 8.48 -12.14
C PRO A 79 -22.07 8.36 -12.94
N PHE A 80 -21.15 9.32 -12.76
CA PHE A 80 -19.80 9.33 -13.34
C PHE A 80 -18.74 8.81 -12.37
N GLY A 81 -19.15 7.99 -11.39
CA GLY A 81 -18.43 7.67 -10.16
C GLY A 81 -16.90 7.62 -10.28
N ALA A 82 -16.25 8.34 -9.38
CA ALA A 82 -14.80 8.46 -9.33
C ALA A 82 -14.24 7.70 -8.13
N LEU A 83 -12.96 7.34 -8.22
CA LEU A 83 -12.22 6.92 -7.05
C LEU A 83 -11.68 8.14 -6.30
N HIS A 84 -11.67 8.04 -4.99
CA HIS A 84 -11.07 9.03 -4.12
C HIS A 84 -10.10 8.35 -3.16
N LYS A 85 -8.98 9.03 -2.94
CA LYS A 85 -7.95 8.65 -1.96
C LYS A 85 -7.09 9.85 -1.63
N CYS A 86 -6.27 9.72 -0.59
CA CYS A 86 -5.20 10.69 -0.34
C CYS A 86 -4.19 10.70 -1.50
N GLU A 87 -3.80 11.89 -1.91
CA GLU A 87 -2.75 12.18 -2.91
C GLU A 87 -1.66 13.09 -2.31
N LEU A 88 -1.46 13.01 -0.99
CA LEU A 88 -0.56 13.88 -0.22
C LEU A 88 -0.81 15.39 -0.45
N CYS A 89 -2.07 15.75 -0.69
CA CYS A 89 -2.49 17.10 -1.08
C CYS A 89 -1.82 17.62 -2.36
N ASN A 90 -1.40 16.72 -3.26
CA ASN A 90 -0.80 17.07 -4.55
C ASN A 90 -1.62 16.56 -5.74
N GLN A 91 -2.93 16.35 -5.54
CA GLN A 91 -3.86 16.11 -6.63
C GLN A 91 -4.06 17.35 -7.52
N LYS A 92 -4.46 17.12 -8.77
CA LYS A 92 -4.82 18.16 -9.75
C LYS A 92 -5.86 19.12 -9.18
N GLY A 93 -5.63 20.42 -9.32
CA GLY A 93 -6.40 21.52 -8.76
C GLY A 93 -6.00 21.96 -7.35
N VAL A 94 -5.20 21.15 -6.63
CA VAL A 94 -4.74 21.48 -5.27
C VAL A 94 -3.23 21.74 -5.26
N GLU A 95 -2.42 20.79 -5.73
CA GLU A 95 -0.96 20.90 -5.94
C GLU A 95 -0.20 21.64 -4.81
N ARG A 96 -0.50 21.33 -3.53
CA ARG A 96 0.09 22.09 -2.42
C ARG A 96 1.61 21.94 -2.37
N LEU A 97 2.11 20.73 -2.62
CA LEU A 97 3.56 20.47 -2.57
C LEU A 97 4.28 21.15 -3.72
N ASP A 98 3.70 21.13 -4.92
CA ASP A 98 4.28 21.79 -6.09
C ASP A 98 4.32 23.31 -5.93
N LYS A 99 3.39 23.87 -5.14
CA LYS A 99 3.34 25.30 -4.77
C LYS A 99 4.21 25.65 -3.56
N GLY A 100 5.04 24.71 -3.07
CA GLY A 100 5.92 24.91 -1.91
C GLY A 100 5.22 24.85 -0.55
N GLY A 101 3.96 24.47 -0.50
CA GLY A 101 3.20 24.23 0.73
C GLY A 101 3.41 22.82 1.30
N LEU A 102 2.83 22.58 2.47
CA LEU A 102 2.80 21.26 3.11
C LEU A 102 1.45 20.55 2.87
N PRO A 103 1.37 19.21 3.07
CA PRO A 103 0.09 18.55 3.14
C PRO A 103 -0.77 19.20 4.23
N GLY A 104 -2.04 19.50 3.93
CA GLY A 104 -2.89 20.27 4.85
C GLY A 104 -3.01 19.62 6.23
N CYS A 105 -3.08 18.28 6.30
CA CYS A 105 -3.14 17.57 7.58
C CYS A 105 -1.86 17.68 8.43
N VAL A 106 -0.71 17.96 7.80
CA VAL A 106 0.57 18.18 8.47
C VAL A 106 0.67 19.61 8.98
N GLU A 107 0.29 20.57 8.13
CA GLU A 107 0.31 21.99 8.46
C GLU A 107 -0.56 22.32 9.69
N VAL A 108 -1.77 21.73 9.75
CA VAL A 108 -2.74 22.03 10.82
C VAL A 108 -2.51 21.24 12.11
N CYS A 109 -1.58 20.27 12.14
CA CYS A 109 -1.43 19.39 13.30
C CYS A 109 -0.79 20.14 14.48
N PRO A 110 -1.55 20.47 15.55
CA PRO A 110 -1.02 21.30 16.63
C PRO A 110 0.01 20.56 17.49
N ALA A 111 -0.12 19.23 17.54
CA ALA A 111 0.64 18.34 18.41
C ALA A 111 1.80 17.63 17.69
N GLY A 112 2.12 17.98 16.42
CA GLY A 112 3.21 17.30 15.69
C GLY A 112 3.05 15.78 15.55
N ALA A 113 1.82 15.26 15.68
CA ALA A 113 1.52 13.83 15.55
C ALA A 113 1.72 13.33 14.11
N VAL A 114 1.61 14.25 13.13
CA VAL A 114 1.99 14.01 11.74
C VAL A 114 3.00 15.05 11.30
N ILE A 115 4.09 14.58 10.70
CA ILE A 115 5.16 15.41 10.13
C ILE A 115 5.46 14.94 8.70
N PHE A 116 6.08 15.81 7.91
CA PHE A 116 6.42 15.60 6.51
C PHE A 116 7.91 15.83 6.28
N GLY A 117 8.49 15.05 5.37
CA GLY A 117 9.92 15.04 5.07
C GLY A 117 10.25 13.91 4.09
N THR A 118 11.54 13.70 3.83
CA THR A 118 11.94 12.54 3.03
C THR A 118 11.73 11.25 3.83
N ARG A 119 11.50 10.14 3.15
CA ARG A 119 11.31 8.84 3.82
C ARG A 119 12.50 8.47 4.71
N GLU A 120 13.72 8.79 4.26
CA GLU A 120 14.95 8.55 5.01
C GLU A 120 15.00 9.35 6.32
N GLU A 121 14.76 10.67 6.25
CA GLU A 121 14.73 11.55 7.42
C GLU A 121 13.66 11.09 8.43
N LEU A 122 12.47 10.73 7.93
CA LEU A 122 11.37 10.26 8.76
C LEU A 122 11.64 8.88 9.39
N MET A 123 12.28 7.96 8.67
CA MET A 123 12.72 6.67 9.25
C MET A 123 13.74 6.88 10.36
N ALA A 124 14.73 7.76 10.14
CA ALA A 124 15.75 8.06 11.13
C ALA A 124 15.13 8.65 12.41
N GLU A 125 14.21 9.62 12.26
CA GLU A 125 13.48 10.19 13.38
C GLU A 125 12.62 9.14 14.10
N ALA A 126 11.94 8.26 13.36
CA ALA A 126 11.11 7.23 13.97
C ALA A 126 11.95 6.22 14.78
N LYS A 127 13.08 5.77 14.23
CA LYS A 127 14.02 4.87 14.93
C LYS A 127 14.62 5.54 16.17
N LYS A 128 14.93 6.84 16.08
CA LYS A 128 15.37 7.63 17.23
C LYS A 128 14.30 7.64 18.33
N ARG A 129 13.04 7.93 17.99
CA ARG A 129 11.93 7.94 18.96
C ARG A 129 11.71 6.59 19.63
N LEU A 130 11.81 5.50 18.87
CA LEU A 130 11.71 4.13 19.41
C LEU A 130 12.84 3.79 20.40
N ALA A 131 14.02 4.40 20.22
CA ALA A 131 15.17 4.20 21.12
C ALA A 131 15.14 5.11 22.36
N LEU A 132 14.23 6.08 22.43
CA LEU A 132 14.12 6.97 23.60
C LEU A 132 13.58 6.21 24.81
N LYS A 133 14.06 6.56 25.99
CA LYS A 133 13.58 6.00 27.26
C LYS A 133 12.17 6.54 27.56
N PRO A 134 11.15 5.68 27.76
CA PRO A 134 9.83 6.15 28.21
C PRO A 134 9.93 6.97 29.50
N GLY A 135 9.20 8.07 29.58
CA GLY A 135 9.26 9.01 30.70
C GLY A 135 10.34 10.08 30.61
N SER A 136 11.31 9.97 29.69
CA SER A 136 12.25 11.08 29.41
C SER A 136 11.56 12.20 28.62
N GLU A 137 12.18 13.39 28.57
CA GLU A 137 11.68 14.49 27.76
C GLU A 137 12.27 14.48 26.35
N TYR A 138 11.49 14.86 25.37
CA TYR A 138 11.93 14.98 23.98
C TYR A 138 11.29 16.18 23.30
N HIS A 139 12.08 16.87 22.47
CA HIS A 139 11.60 17.95 21.61
C HIS A 139 11.02 17.35 20.31
N TYR A 140 9.69 17.23 20.28
CA TYR A 140 8.99 16.70 19.12
C TYR A 140 8.86 17.75 18.02
N PRO A 141 9.36 17.50 16.81
CA PRO A 141 9.18 18.40 15.67
C PRO A 141 7.71 18.51 15.27
N ARG A 142 7.30 19.72 14.88
CA ARG A 142 6.01 19.99 14.27
C ARG A 142 6.18 20.32 12.80
N GLN A 143 5.22 19.85 12.00
CA GLN A 143 5.15 19.99 10.55
C GLN A 143 6.28 19.28 9.78
N THR A 144 7.54 19.66 9.99
CA THR A 144 8.71 19.06 9.34
C THR A 144 9.88 18.95 10.32
N LEU A 145 10.89 18.16 9.97
CA LEU A 145 12.14 18.07 10.76
C LEU A 145 13.01 19.33 10.64
N LYS A 146 12.71 20.22 9.69
CA LYS A 146 13.52 21.39 9.32
C LYS A 146 12.91 22.72 9.76
N SER A 147 11.68 22.74 10.27
CA SER A 147 10.97 23.95 10.66
C SER A 147 11.61 24.66 11.87
N GLY A 148 12.39 23.94 12.68
CA GLY A 148 12.87 24.40 13.99
C GLY A 148 11.75 24.48 15.04
N ASP A 149 10.50 24.31 14.63
CA ASP A 149 9.34 24.30 15.50
C ASP A 149 9.23 22.95 16.21
N THR A 150 9.48 22.96 17.52
CA THR A 150 9.40 21.78 18.37
C THR A 150 8.57 22.06 19.61
N TYR A 151 7.98 21.01 20.19
CA TYR A 151 7.34 21.09 21.50
C TYR A 151 7.93 20.03 22.42
N LEU A 152 8.17 20.41 23.68
CA LEU A 152 8.70 19.52 24.70
C LEU A 152 7.57 18.65 25.25
N HIS A 153 7.77 17.33 25.28
CA HIS A 153 6.81 16.41 25.87
C HIS A 153 7.51 15.16 26.39
N THR A 154 6.89 14.52 27.38
CA THR A 154 7.32 13.21 27.87
C THR A 154 7.19 12.14 26.78
N VAL A 155 8.23 11.32 26.65
CA VAL A 155 8.28 10.19 25.73
C VAL A 155 7.30 9.11 26.19
N PRO A 156 6.29 8.76 25.36
CA PRO A 156 5.36 7.68 25.68
C PRO A 156 6.07 6.33 25.55
N LYS A 157 5.43 5.28 26.07
CA LYS A 157 5.85 3.91 25.77
C LYS A 157 5.39 3.59 24.34
N TYR A 158 6.33 3.49 23.41
CA TYR A 158 6.03 3.00 22.06
C TYR A 158 5.89 1.48 22.05
N TYR A 159 5.01 0.98 21.20
CA TYR A 159 5.06 -0.40 20.74
C TYR A 159 6.32 -0.57 19.88
N PRO A 160 7.14 -1.61 20.08
CA PRO A 160 8.48 -1.72 19.49
C PRO A 160 8.47 -2.14 18.03
N HIS A 161 7.74 -1.39 17.19
CA HIS A 161 7.58 -1.66 15.76
C HIS A 161 7.35 -0.36 14.98
N LEU A 162 8.11 -0.17 13.90
CA LEU A 162 7.92 0.92 12.95
C LEU A 162 7.09 0.43 11.77
N TYR A 163 5.78 0.68 11.83
CA TYR A 163 4.87 0.23 10.78
C TYR A 163 5.07 1.05 9.50
N GLY A 164 5.19 0.37 8.37
CA GLY A 164 5.47 0.94 7.05
C GLY A 164 6.94 0.86 6.62
N GLU A 165 7.83 0.37 7.49
CA GLU A 165 9.23 0.17 7.10
C GLU A 165 9.35 -0.90 6.02
N LYS A 166 8.61 -2.01 6.18
CA LYS A 166 8.69 -3.19 5.30
C LYS A 166 7.34 -3.68 4.79
N GLU A 167 6.25 -3.33 5.46
CA GLU A 167 4.91 -3.84 5.21
C GLU A 167 4.53 -3.66 3.74
N GLY A 168 4.31 -4.78 3.04
CA GLY A 168 3.90 -4.81 1.64
C GLY A 168 4.90 -4.18 0.67
N GLY A 169 6.21 -4.34 0.90
CA GLY A 169 7.27 -3.71 0.11
C GLY A 169 7.69 -2.34 0.64
N GLY A 170 7.15 -1.91 1.78
CA GLY A 170 7.40 -0.63 2.43
C GLY A 170 6.46 0.49 1.97
N THR A 171 6.39 1.55 2.76
CA THR A 171 5.47 2.68 2.54
C THR A 171 6.18 4.03 2.67
N GLN A 172 5.61 5.08 2.07
CA GLN A 172 6.06 6.46 2.27
C GLN A 172 5.49 7.07 3.57
N VAL A 173 4.37 6.53 4.08
CA VAL A 173 3.81 6.90 5.39
C VAL A 173 4.26 5.89 6.44
N LEU A 174 4.98 6.37 7.46
CA LEU A 174 5.45 5.58 8.58
C LEU A 174 4.61 5.87 9.82
N VAL A 175 4.35 4.85 10.65
CA VAL A 175 3.49 4.96 11.82
C VAL A 175 4.19 4.39 13.05
N LEU A 176 4.24 5.21 14.11
CA LEU A 176 4.57 4.78 15.47
C LEU A 176 3.29 4.68 16.27
N THR A 177 3.17 3.64 17.09
CA THR A 177 1.99 3.36 17.91
C THR A 177 2.40 3.12 19.37
N GLY A 178 1.50 3.34 20.31
CA GLY A 178 1.71 2.96 21.72
C GLY A 178 1.16 1.57 22.07
N VAL A 179 0.28 1.04 21.23
CA VAL A 179 -0.32 -0.30 21.32
C VAL A 179 0.01 -1.11 20.05
N PRO A 180 -0.17 -2.45 20.05
CA PRO A 180 -0.03 -3.25 18.82
C PRO A 180 -0.78 -2.63 17.64
N TYR A 181 -0.17 -2.58 16.47
CA TYR A 181 -0.74 -1.88 15.31
C TYR A 181 -2.03 -2.55 14.80
N GLU A 182 -2.17 -3.84 15.06
CA GLU A 182 -3.35 -4.64 14.76
C GLU A 182 -4.59 -4.12 15.51
N ASN A 183 -4.41 -3.60 16.72
CA ASN A 183 -5.48 -2.96 17.48
C ASN A 183 -6.00 -1.69 16.78
N LEU A 184 -5.18 -1.08 15.92
CA LEU A 184 -5.51 0.13 15.16
C LEU A 184 -6.02 -0.15 13.74
N ASP A 185 -6.39 -1.40 13.47
CA ASP A 185 -6.78 -1.95 12.16
C ASP A 185 -5.74 -1.73 11.06
N LEU A 186 -4.46 -1.71 11.43
CA LEU A 186 -3.38 -1.80 10.45
C LEU A 186 -3.16 -3.29 10.13
N PRO A 187 -3.20 -3.68 8.85
CA PRO A 187 -3.09 -5.09 8.47
C PRO A 187 -1.66 -5.60 8.72
N LYS A 188 -1.53 -6.84 9.18
CA LYS A 188 -0.24 -7.53 9.16
C LYS A 188 0.09 -7.93 7.71
N LEU A 189 1.22 -7.45 7.20
CA LEU A 189 1.65 -7.68 5.82
C LEU A 189 3.06 -8.26 5.78
N ASP A 190 3.34 -9.06 4.76
CA ASP A 190 4.68 -9.56 4.50
C ASP A 190 5.58 -8.46 3.91
N ASP A 191 6.90 -8.65 3.97
CA ASP A 191 7.91 -7.72 3.42
C ASP A 191 7.79 -7.51 1.90
N LEU A 192 7.27 -8.51 1.17
CA LEU A 192 7.04 -8.42 -0.27
C LEU A 192 5.58 -8.08 -0.55
N SER A 193 5.34 -7.10 -1.42
CA SER A 193 3.99 -6.78 -1.88
C SER A 193 3.36 -7.96 -2.61
N THR A 194 2.03 -8.05 -2.56
CA THR A 194 1.28 -9.06 -3.31
C THR A 194 1.51 -8.91 -4.81
N GLY A 195 1.60 -7.67 -5.31
CA GLY A 195 1.90 -7.37 -6.71
C GLY A 195 3.26 -7.93 -7.15
N ALA A 196 4.33 -7.66 -6.39
CA ALA A 196 5.67 -8.17 -6.67
C ALA A 196 5.73 -9.70 -6.57
N ARG A 197 5.00 -10.32 -5.64
CA ARG A 197 4.89 -11.79 -5.59
C ARG A 197 4.27 -12.36 -6.86
N SER A 198 3.15 -11.79 -7.31
CA SER A 198 2.49 -12.21 -8.54
C SER A 198 3.38 -12.03 -9.76
N GLU A 199 4.05 -10.87 -9.87
CA GLU A 199 4.99 -10.58 -10.94
C GLU A 199 6.17 -11.57 -10.96
N ASN A 200 6.78 -11.86 -9.80
CA ASN A 200 7.87 -12.83 -9.69
C ASN A 200 7.44 -14.23 -10.14
N ILE A 201 6.23 -14.68 -9.77
CA ILE A 201 5.69 -15.96 -10.21
C ILE A 201 5.49 -15.96 -11.73
N GLN A 202 4.89 -14.90 -12.28
CA GLN A 202 4.65 -14.79 -13.72
C GLN A 202 5.97 -14.80 -14.50
N HIS A 203 6.95 -13.98 -14.13
CA HIS A 203 8.26 -13.98 -14.78
C HIS A 203 8.95 -15.33 -14.67
N THR A 204 8.76 -16.06 -13.57
CA THR A 204 9.33 -17.41 -13.40
C THR A 204 8.66 -18.42 -14.32
N LEU A 205 7.33 -18.44 -14.37
CA LEU A 205 6.56 -19.38 -15.20
C LEU A 205 6.77 -19.14 -16.69
N TYR A 206 6.82 -17.87 -17.10
CA TYR A 206 6.98 -17.47 -18.50
C TYR A 206 8.44 -17.21 -18.91
N LYS A 207 9.40 -17.47 -18.02
CA LYS A 207 10.83 -17.23 -18.29
C LYS A 207 11.25 -18.01 -19.53
N GLY A 208 11.72 -17.27 -20.55
CA GLY A 208 12.17 -17.87 -21.80
C GLY A 208 11.09 -18.67 -22.55
N MET A 209 9.80 -18.40 -22.30
CA MET A 209 8.66 -19.12 -22.90
C MET A 209 8.67 -20.64 -22.67
N MET A 210 9.44 -21.14 -21.71
CA MET A 210 9.65 -22.58 -21.52
C MET A 210 8.34 -23.34 -21.23
N LEU A 211 7.53 -22.83 -20.28
CA LEU A 211 6.27 -23.45 -19.93
C LEU A 211 5.23 -23.38 -21.08
N PRO A 212 4.98 -22.21 -21.72
CA PRO A 212 4.13 -22.16 -22.91
C PRO A 212 4.56 -23.12 -24.02
N LEU A 213 5.86 -23.21 -24.32
CA LEU A 213 6.37 -24.11 -25.36
C LEU A 213 6.18 -25.59 -24.99
N ALA A 214 6.43 -25.96 -23.73
CA ALA A 214 6.18 -27.31 -23.25
C ALA A 214 4.70 -27.69 -23.34
N VAL A 215 3.79 -26.78 -22.94
CA VAL A 215 2.34 -26.99 -23.05
C VAL A 215 1.93 -27.12 -24.51
N LEU A 216 2.40 -26.23 -25.40
CA LEU A 216 2.11 -26.29 -26.83
C LEU A 216 2.62 -27.59 -27.46
N ALA A 217 3.83 -28.03 -27.13
CA ALA A 217 4.38 -29.30 -27.58
C ALA A 217 3.54 -30.48 -27.10
N GLY A 218 3.14 -30.48 -25.82
CA GLY A 218 2.27 -31.50 -25.24
C GLY A 218 0.90 -31.58 -25.94
N LEU A 219 0.25 -30.44 -26.15
CA LEU A 219 -1.02 -30.35 -26.89
C LEU A 219 -0.85 -30.83 -28.34
N THR A 220 0.24 -30.47 -29.01
CA THR A 220 0.53 -30.89 -30.39
C THR A 220 0.70 -32.42 -30.48
N VAL A 221 1.40 -33.04 -29.51
CA VAL A 221 1.55 -34.50 -29.44
C VAL A 221 0.20 -35.17 -29.18
N LEU A 222 -0.62 -34.64 -28.28
CA LEU A 222 -1.92 -35.20 -27.94
C LEU A 222 -2.88 -35.15 -29.12
N VAL A 223 -2.96 -34.01 -29.81
CA VAL A 223 -3.77 -33.86 -31.04
C VAL A 223 -3.31 -34.85 -32.10
N ARG A 224 -2.00 -34.94 -32.37
CA ARG A 224 -1.47 -35.90 -33.36
C ARG A 224 -1.79 -37.36 -33.03
N ARG A 225 -1.75 -37.75 -31.76
CA ARG A 225 -2.10 -39.12 -31.33
C ARG A 225 -3.58 -39.41 -31.55
N ASN A 226 -4.46 -38.48 -31.21
CA ASN A 226 -5.90 -38.67 -31.38
C ASN A 226 -6.29 -38.71 -32.88
N THR A 227 -5.78 -37.79 -33.70
CA THR A 227 -6.06 -37.80 -35.15
C THR A 227 -5.51 -39.04 -35.86
N LYS A 228 -4.39 -39.60 -35.38
CA LYS A 228 -3.82 -40.82 -35.99
C LYS A 228 -4.61 -42.08 -35.63
N ASN A 229 -5.24 -42.10 -34.45
CA ASN A 229 -6.15 -43.18 -34.08
C ASN A 229 -7.45 -43.13 -34.89
N ASP A 230 -8.00 -41.94 -35.16
CA ASP A 230 -9.21 -41.79 -35.98
C ASP A 230 -9.02 -42.26 -37.44
N HIS A 231 -7.80 -42.13 -37.99
CA HIS A 231 -7.48 -42.64 -39.33
C HIS A 231 -7.32 -44.15 -39.42
N HIS A 232 -7.22 -44.87 -38.30
CA HIS A 232 -7.14 -46.34 -38.28
C HIS A 232 -8.53 -47.01 -38.20
N ASP A 233 -9.56 -46.30 -37.76
CA ASP A 233 -10.93 -46.83 -37.64
C ASP A 233 -11.84 -46.50 -38.86
N GLY A 234 -11.37 -45.67 -39.81
CA GLY A 234 -12.15 -45.22 -40.98
C GLY A 234 -11.80 -45.91 -42.31
N GLY A 235 -11.06 -47.00 -42.29
CA GLY A 235 -10.52 -47.65 -43.49
C GLY A 235 -10.82 -49.14 -43.57
N ASP A 236 -12.10 -49.52 -43.52
CA ASP A 236 -12.59 -50.85 -43.92
C ASP A 236 -14.09 -50.76 -44.27
N ASP A 237 -14.45 -50.03 -45.33
CA ASP A 237 -15.79 -50.08 -45.93
C ASP A 237 -15.68 -49.77 -47.44
N HIS A 238 -15.09 -50.70 -48.22
CA HIS A 238 -15.39 -50.90 -49.66
C HIS A 238 -14.57 -52.07 -50.19
N GLU A 239 -15.17 -53.26 -50.29
CA GLU A 239 -15.12 -54.16 -51.46
C GLU A 239 -15.76 -55.52 -51.15
N SER A 240 -16.93 -55.77 -51.76
CA SER A 240 -17.48 -57.05 -52.30
C SER A 240 -18.98 -57.21 -52.02
#